data_AF-A0A8H4LTA9-F1
#
_entry.id   AF-A0A8H4LTA9-F1
#
_cell.length_a   1.000
_cell.length_b   1.000
_cell.length_c   1.000
_cell.angle_alpha   90.00
_cell.angle_beta   90.00
_cell.angle_gamma   90.00
#
_symmetry.space_group_name_H-M   'P 1'
#
loop_
_entity.id
_entity.type
_entity.pdbx_description
1 polymer ?
#
loop_
_entity_poly.entity_id
_entity_poly.type
_entity_poly.pdbx_seq_one_letter_code
_entity_poly.pdbx_strand_id
1 'polypeptide(L)'
;MMGDDPKYKYPVHPSFDHWRFPHNDLPALWSELAIAPADATRPSKQRAAADSRDITCRISGYYDATEVAHLIPRSAGHWFESNDMKRYCRSHDSQEIDDEKNLLLLRRDLHYLFDQRRFTFAAKRPVSALAKEILIKFVKNYMTRPAIQAMIGEKAPGMT
;
A
#
# COMPACT_ATOMS: atom_id res chain seq x y z
N MET A 1 -28.63 3.12 -5.29
CA MET A 1 -27.54 3.94 -5.84
C MET A 1 -27.51 5.24 -5.04
N MET A 2 -26.62 5.34 -4.04
CA MET A 2 -26.44 6.50 -3.15
C MET A 2 -24.94 6.81 -3.12
N GLY A 3 -24.43 7.51 -4.13
CA GLY A 3 -22.98 7.75 -4.25
C GLY A 3 -22.61 9.07 -4.89
N ASP A 4 -23.45 9.61 -5.78
CA ASP A 4 -23.14 10.84 -6.52
C ASP A 4 -23.77 12.09 -5.89
N ASP A 5 -23.64 12.27 -4.57
CA ASP A 5 -23.94 13.55 -3.93
C ASP A 5 -22.71 14.47 -4.09
N PRO A 6 -22.81 15.61 -4.83
CA PRO A 6 -21.70 16.54 -5.06
C PRO A 6 -21.12 17.17 -3.79
N LYS A 7 -21.74 16.94 -2.62
CA LYS A 7 -21.21 17.34 -1.31
C LYS A 7 -19.95 16.58 -0.88
N TYR A 8 -19.74 15.35 -1.37
CA TYR A 8 -18.59 14.52 -0.97
C TYR A 8 -17.59 14.34 -2.11
N LYS A 9 -16.38 14.87 -1.91
CA LYS A 9 -15.28 14.80 -2.89
C LYS A 9 -14.78 13.38 -3.15
N TYR A 10 -15.08 12.43 -2.27
CA TYR A 10 -14.58 11.05 -2.34
C TYR A 10 -15.73 10.05 -2.16
N PRO A 11 -15.86 9.05 -3.06
CA PRO A 11 -16.90 8.04 -2.95
C PRO A 11 -16.67 7.14 -1.73
N VAL A 12 -17.75 6.77 -1.06
CA VAL A 12 -17.73 5.75 0.01
C VAL A 12 -18.03 4.40 -0.62
N HIS A 13 -17.08 3.46 -0.50
CA HIS A 13 -17.25 2.10 -1.02
C HIS A 13 -17.65 1.11 0.09
N PRO A 14 -18.51 0.12 -0.19
CA PRO A 14 -18.93 -0.87 0.80
C PRO A 14 -17.80 -1.77 1.32
N SER A 15 -16.81 -2.04 0.48
CA SER A 15 -15.61 -2.80 0.84
C SER A 15 -14.46 -2.40 -0.08
N PHE A 16 -13.26 -2.86 0.24
CA PHE A 16 -12.08 -2.68 -0.60
C PHE A 16 -12.29 -3.24 -2.01
N ASP A 17 -12.99 -4.37 -2.15
CA ASP A 17 -13.23 -5.01 -3.46
C ASP A 17 -14.07 -4.16 -4.42
N HIS A 18 -14.89 -3.25 -3.89
CA HIS A 18 -15.72 -2.34 -4.68
C HIS A 18 -14.98 -1.07 -5.11
N TRP A 19 -13.81 -0.80 -4.52
CA TRP A 19 -13.00 0.35 -4.89
C TRP A 19 -12.23 0.06 -6.18
N ARG A 20 -12.24 1.01 -7.12
CA ARG A 20 -11.52 0.91 -8.39
C ARG A 20 -10.28 1.78 -8.39
N PHE A 21 -9.16 1.21 -8.83
CA PHE A 21 -7.89 1.91 -8.90
C PHE A 21 -7.91 2.96 -10.02
N PRO A 22 -7.67 4.25 -9.72
CA PRO A 22 -7.80 5.33 -10.69
C PRO A 22 -6.56 5.44 -11.59
N HIS A 23 -6.32 4.46 -12.46
CA HIS A 23 -5.09 4.34 -13.25
C HIS A 23 -4.57 5.62 -13.90
N ASN A 24 -5.47 6.42 -14.47
CA ASN A 24 -5.16 7.62 -15.25
C ASN A 24 -5.53 8.92 -14.52
N ASP A 25 -5.96 8.82 -13.27
CA ASP A 25 -6.43 9.94 -12.44
C ASP A 25 -5.80 9.88 -11.05
N LEU A 26 -4.56 9.38 -10.98
CA LEU A 26 -3.77 9.45 -9.76
C LEU A 26 -3.31 10.89 -9.54
N PRO A 27 -3.37 11.42 -8.30
CA PRO A 27 -2.77 12.71 -7.99
C PRO A 27 -1.27 12.70 -8.34
N ALA A 28 -0.76 13.82 -8.87
CA ALA A 28 0.62 13.93 -9.37
C ALA A 28 1.70 13.39 -8.41
N LEU A 29 1.49 13.59 -7.10
CA LEU A 29 2.40 13.09 -6.08
C LEU A 29 2.52 11.58 -6.04
N TRP A 30 1.47 10.85 -6.39
CA TRP A 30 1.49 9.40 -6.46
C TRP A 30 2.10 8.91 -7.77
N SER A 31 1.84 9.60 -8.89
CA SER A 31 2.39 9.21 -10.20
C SER A 31 3.89 9.45 -10.32
N GLU A 32 4.44 10.43 -9.59
CA GLU A 32 5.87 10.76 -9.60
C GLU A 32 6.70 9.89 -8.64
N LEU A 33 6.06 9.14 -7.74
CA LEU A 33 6.76 8.28 -6.79
C LEU A 33 7.28 7.02 -7.49
N ALA A 34 8.60 6.88 -7.52
CA ALA A 34 9.26 5.69 -7.99
C ALA A 34 10.28 5.20 -6.96
N ILE A 35 10.28 3.89 -6.72
CA ILE A 35 11.38 3.20 -6.05
C ILE A 35 12.25 2.64 -7.18
N ALA A 36 13.54 2.98 -7.17
CA ALA A 36 14.47 2.46 -8.16
C ALA A 36 14.44 0.91 -8.12
N PRO A 37 14.29 0.22 -9.26
CA PRO A 37 14.19 -1.24 -9.27
C PRO A 37 15.49 -1.90 -8.79
N ALA A 38 15.41 -3.18 -8.39
CA ALA A 38 16.60 -3.97 -8.14
C ALA A 38 17.45 -4.07 -9.43
N ASP A 39 18.78 -4.16 -9.26
CA ASP A 39 19.70 -4.27 -10.38
C ASP A 39 19.31 -5.46 -11.28
N ALA A 40 18.95 -5.13 -12.52
CA ALA A 40 18.43 -6.07 -13.51
C ALA A 40 19.44 -7.14 -13.95
N THR A 41 20.72 -6.94 -13.64
CA THR A 41 21.80 -7.83 -14.06
C THR A 41 21.78 -9.19 -13.35
N ARG A 42 21.01 -9.34 -12.27
CA ARG A 42 20.90 -10.60 -11.52
C ARG A 42 19.50 -11.18 -11.63
N PRO A 43 19.30 -12.33 -12.32
CA PRO A 43 18.05 -13.07 -12.23
C PRO A 43 17.88 -13.54 -10.78
N SER A 44 17.03 -12.86 -10.04
CA SER A 44 16.73 -13.18 -8.65
C SER A 44 15.22 -13.36 -8.51
N LYS A 45 14.80 -14.26 -7.61
CA LYS A 45 13.39 -14.40 -7.26
C LYS A 45 12.86 -13.03 -6.81
N GLN A 46 11.63 -12.68 -7.15
CA GLN A 46 11.05 -11.34 -6.90
C GLN A 46 11.25 -10.84 -5.44
N ARG A 47 11.15 -11.73 -4.46
CA ARG A 47 11.46 -11.42 -3.05
C ARG A 47 12.93 -11.04 -2.81
N ALA A 48 13.87 -11.77 -3.40
CA ALA A 48 15.29 -11.46 -3.31
C ALA A 48 15.65 -10.17 -4.06
N ALA A 49 14.90 -9.85 -5.12
CA ALA A 49 15.01 -8.57 -5.81
C ALA A 49 14.62 -7.41 -4.87
N ALA A 50 13.47 -7.50 -4.20
CA ALA A 50 13.03 -6.50 -3.22
C ALA A 50 14.01 -6.35 -2.04
N ASP A 51 14.53 -7.47 -1.52
CA ASP A 51 15.54 -7.49 -0.46
C ASP A 51 16.84 -6.79 -0.88
N SER A 52 17.38 -7.13 -2.05
CA SER A 52 18.60 -6.51 -2.59
C SER A 52 18.44 -5.03 -2.96
N ARG A 53 17.23 -4.61 -3.34
CA ARG A 53 16.89 -3.22 -3.65
C ARG A 53 16.84 -2.36 -2.39
N ASP A 54 16.20 -2.86 -1.34
CA ASP A 54 15.90 -2.06 -0.15
C ASP A 54 17.04 -2.11 0.88
N ILE A 55 17.72 -3.27 1.01
CA ILE A 55 18.87 -3.57 1.89
C ILE A 55 18.58 -3.45 3.40
N THR A 56 17.80 -2.45 3.79
CA THR A 56 17.37 -2.16 5.16
C THR A 56 15.87 -1.89 5.19
N CYS A 57 15.27 -1.92 6.36
CA CYS A 57 13.88 -1.52 6.53
C CYS A 57 13.65 -0.11 5.98
N ARG A 58 12.76 0.02 4.99
CA ARG A 58 12.46 1.30 4.32
C ARG A 58 11.89 2.39 5.23
N ILE A 59 11.43 2.01 6.42
CA ILE A 59 10.89 2.94 7.41
C ILE A 59 11.92 3.33 8.46
N SER A 60 12.67 2.35 9.00
CA SER A 60 13.50 2.55 10.19
C SER A 60 15.01 2.56 9.90
N GLY A 61 15.44 2.12 8.71
CA GLY A 61 16.85 1.94 8.37
C GLY A 61 17.53 0.75 9.06
N TYR A 62 16.81 -0.05 9.86
CA TYR A 62 17.37 -1.23 10.50
C TYR A 62 17.63 -2.34 9.48
N TYR A 63 18.81 -2.95 9.57
CA TYR A 63 19.23 -4.07 8.73
C TYR A 63 18.63 -5.40 9.19
N ASP A 64 18.71 -5.68 10.49
CA ASP A 64 18.30 -6.96 11.06
C ASP A 64 16.78 -7.10 11.28
N ALA A 65 16.33 -8.35 11.39
CA ALA A 65 14.94 -8.73 11.63
C ALA A 65 13.95 -8.09 10.63
N THR A 66 14.37 -8.03 9.37
CA THR A 66 13.58 -7.55 8.24
C THR A 66 12.86 -8.69 7.54
N GLU A 67 11.70 -8.37 6.98
CA GLU A 67 10.82 -9.25 6.24
C GLU A 67 10.30 -8.53 5.00
N VAL A 68 10.04 -9.27 3.94
CA VAL A 68 9.47 -8.73 2.71
C VAL A 68 7.95 -8.68 2.84
N ALA A 69 7.41 -7.48 2.82
CA ALA A 69 5.99 -7.15 2.95
C ALA A 69 5.37 -6.81 1.59
N HIS A 70 4.09 -7.15 1.42
CA HIS A 70 3.30 -6.83 0.24
C HIS A 70 2.59 -5.49 0.39
N LEU A 71 2.72 -4.58 -0.57
CA LEU A 71 1.94 -3.34 -0.62
C LEU A 71 0.45 -3.63 -0.83
N ILE A 72 0.15 -4.46 -1.82
CA ILE A 72 -1.17 -5.06 -2.03
C ILE A 72 -1.09 -6.48 -1.49
N PRO A 73 -1.78 -6.79 -0.39
CA PRO A 73 -1.66 -8.10 0.27
C PRO A 73 -2.15 -9.21 -0.65
N ARG A 74 -1.52 -10.39 -0.56
CA ARG A 74 -1.90 -11.57 -1.35
C ARG A 74 -3.38 -11.96 -1.22
N SER A 75 -3.99 -11.73 -0.04
CA SER A 75 -5.41 -11.97 0.18
C SER A 75 -6.33 -11.09 -0.68
N ALA A 76 -5.82 -10.00 -1.25
CA ALA A 76 -6.54 -9.12 -2.17
C ALA A 76 -6.31 -9.48 -3.65
N GLY A 77 -5.91 -10.71 -3.97
CA GLY A 77 -5.63 -11.17 -5.33
C GLY A 77 -6.77 -10.90 -6.33
N HIS A 78 -8.03 -11.12 -5.94
CA HIS A 78 -9.18 -10.82 -6.79
C HIS A 78 -9.32 -9.32 -7.08
N TRP A 79 -9.10 -8.46 -6.07
CA TRP A 79 -9.08 -7.01 -6.28
C TRP A 79 -7.94 -6.60 -7.22
N PHE A 80 -6.74 -7.17 -7.03
CA PHE A 80 -5.56 -6.93 -7.86
C PHE A 80 -5.82 -7.27 -9.34
N GLU A 81 -6.38 -8.45 -9.60
CA GLU A 81 -6.72 -8.90 -10.96
C GLU A 81 -7.84 -8.04 -11.57
N SER A 82 -8.92 -7.81 -10.82
CA SER A 82 -10.06 -7.02 -11.33
C SER A 82 -9.75 -5.54 -11.58
N ASN A 83 -8.65 -5.02 -11.00
CA ASN A 83 -8.12 -3.69 -11.26
C ASN A 83 -6.92 -3.72 -12.22
N ASP A 84 -6.68 -4.80 -12.95
CA ASP A 84 -5.59 -4.93 -13.93
C ASP A 84 -4.22 -4.47 -13.39
N MET A 85 -3.96 -4.73 -12.10
CA MET A 85 -2.77 -4.20 -11.44
C MET A 85 -1.47 -4.82 -11.98
N LYS A 86 -1.57 -5.96 -12.68
CA LYS A 86 -0.47 -6.59 -13.42
C LYS A 86 0.24 -5.64 -14.39
N ARG A 87 -0.43 -4.59 -14.87
CA ARG A 87 0.17 -3.57 -15.75
C ARG A 87 1.30 -2.79 -15.10
N TYR A 88 1.38 -2.78 -13.77
CA TYR A 88 2.43 -2.12 -13.02
C TYR A 88 3.59 -3.05 -12.67
N CYS A 89 3.41 -4.36 -12.79
CA CYS A 89 4.44 -5.36 -12.53
C CYS A 89 5.59 -5.24 -13.54
N ARG A 90 6.76 -5.73 -13.14
CA ARG A 90 7.91 -5.86 -14.01
C ARG A 90 7.85 -7.16 -14.80
N SER A 91 7.45 -8.26 -14.17
CA SER A 91 7.20 -9.55 -14.83
C SER A 91 5.71 -9.79 -15.05
N HIS A 92 5.38 -10.46 -16.15
CA HIS A 92 4.03 -10.93 -16.48
C HIS A 92 3.93 -12.46 -16.41
N ASP A 93 4.71 -13.06 -15.50
CA ASP A 93 4.61 -14.49 -15.16
C ASP A 93 3.43 -14.74 -14.21
N SER A 94 3.08 -16.02 -14.01
CA SER A 94 1.95 -16.50 -13.18
C SER A 94 1.89 -16.09 -11.69
N GLN A 95 2.76 -15.19 -11.23
CA GLN A 95 2.84 -14.72 -9.83
C GLN A 95 2.97 -13.19 -9.77
N GLU A 96 2.18 -12.44 -10.53
CA GLU A 96 2.31 -10.98 -10.64
C GLU A 96 2.08 -10.25 -9.31
N ILE A 97 1.25 -10.78 -8.42
CA ILE A 97 1.05 -10.21 -7.07
C ILE A 97 2.31 -10.29 -6.20
N ASP A 98 3.25 -11.17 -6.55
CA ASP A 98 4.54 -11.32 -5.90
C ASP A 98 5.66 -10.57 -6.62
N ASP A 99 5.34 -9.73 -7.61
CA ASP A 99 6.30 -8.89 -8.31
C ASP A 99 7.03 -7.93 -7.36
N GLU A 100 8.32 -7.72 -7.58
CA GLU A 100 9.17 -6.87 -6.73
C GLU A 100 8.63 -5.45 -6.52
N LYS A 101 7.86 -4.91 -7.48
CA LYS A 101 7.24 -3.58 -7.36
C LYS A 101 6.10 -3.54 -6.36
N ASN A 102 5.49 -4.69 -6.04
CA ASN A 102 4.49 -4.83 -5.00
C ASN A 102 5.11 -5.20 -3.64
N LEU A 103 6.44 -5.26 -3.53
CA LEU A 103 7.14 -5.71 -2.32
C LEU A 103 7.96 -4.57 -1.69
N LEU A 104 8.10 -4.60 -0.37
CA LEU A 104 8.96 -3.71 0.42
C LEU A 104 9.65 -4.47 1.56
N LEU A 105 10.89 -4.13 1.86
CA LEU A 105 11.59 -4.65 3.03
C LEU A 105 11.23 -3.83 4.28
N LEU A 106 10.61 -4.48 5.28
CA LEU A 106 10.18 -3.87 6.53
C LEU A 106 10.72 -4.64 7.73
N ARG A 107 11.02 -3.95 8.82
CA ARG A 107 11.29 -4.62 10.11
C ARG A 107 10.05 -5.39 10.54
N ARG A 108 10.21 -6.57 11.13
CA ARG A 108 9.12 -7.51 11.45
C ARG A 108 7.94 -6.89 12.21
N ASP A 109 8.22 -6.04 13.19
CA ASP A 109 7.19 -5.33 13.96
C ASP A 109 6.39 -4.35 13.09
N LEU A 110 7.06 -3.62 12.19
CA LEU A 110 6.45 -2.70 11.25
C LEU A 110 5.67 -3.43 10.16
N HIS A 111 6.19 -4.55 9.66
CA HIS A 111 5.47 -5.43 8.74
C HIS A 111 4.15 -5.91 9.35
N TYR A 112 4.21 -6.44 10.58
CA TYR A 112 3.02 -6.86 11.31
C TYR A 112 2.00 -5.72 11.45
N LEU A 113 2.44 -4.53 11.87
CA LEU A 113 1.55 -3.38 12.01
C LEU A 113 0.97 -2.89 10.67
N PHE A 114 1.73 -2.99 9.59
CA PHE A 114 1.28 -2.64 8.24
C PHE A 114 0.18 -3.59 7.76
N ASP A 115 0.38 -4.89 7.88
CA ASP A 115 -0.62 -5.92 7.50
C ASP A 115 -1.90 -5.82 8.33
N GLN A 116 -1.76 -5.45 9.61
CA GLN A 116 -2.88 -5.16 10.52
C GLN A 116 -3.54 -3.80 10.26
N ARG A 117 -3.17 -3.11 9.16
CA ARG A 117 -3.72 -1.82 8.73
C ARG A 117 -3.61 -0.73 9.80
N ARG A 118 -2.61 -0.83 10.69
CA ARG A 118 -2.38 0.15 11.78
C ARG A 118 -1.76 1.44 11.26
N PHE A 119 -1.11 1.39 10.10
CA PHE A 119 -0.65 2.56 9.35
C PHE A 119 -0.67 2.28 7.85
N THR A 120 -0.46 3.33 7.06
CA THR A 120 -0.29 3.24 5.60
C THR A 120 0.75 4.25 5.11
N PHE A 121 1.24 4.06 3.89
CA PHE A 121 2.09 5.03 3.22
C PHE A 121 1.24 6.14 2.62
N ALA A 122 1.76 7.36 2.62
CA ALA A 122 1.11 8.52 1.99
C ALA A 122 2.14 9.35 1.24
N ALA A 123 1.87 9.67 -0.03
CA ALA A 123 2.69 10.57 -0.80
C ALA A 123 2.67 11.98 -0.18
N LYS A 124 3.85 12.58 0.00
CA LYS A 124 3.99 13.95 0.52
C LYS A 124 5.03 14.71 -0.30
N ARG A 125 4.76 16.00 -0.55
CA ARG A 125 5.79 16.89 -1.06
C ARG A 125 6.86 17.08 0.00
N PRO A 126 8.14 17.00 -0.37
CA PRO A 126 9.20 17.37 0.54
C PRO A 126 9.06 18.87 0.85
N VAL A 127 9.10 19.21 2.13
CA VAL A 127 8.87 20.60 2.60
C VAL A 127 10.04 21.52 2.22
N SER A 128 11.16 20.94 1.76
CA SER A 128 12.28 21.64 1.13
C SER A 128 13.02 20.69 0.17
N ALA A 129 13.77 21.23 -0.80
CA ALA A 129 14.54 20.46 -1.78
C ALA A 129 15.62 19.53 -1.15
N LEU A 130 15.94 19.72 0.14
CA LEU A 130 16.85 18.85 0.90
C LEU A 130 16.18 17.57 1.41
N ALA A 131 14.84 17.51 1.45
CA ALA A 131 14.11 16.36 1.97
C ALA A 131 13.67 15.43 0.84
N LYS A 132 14.56 15.00 -0.06
CA LYS A 132 14.28 13.91 -1.02
C LYS A 132 14.18 12.52 -0.33
N GLU A 133 13.62 12.48 0.87
CA GLU A 133 13.28 11.25 1.55
C GLU A 133 11.78 11.11 1.58
N ILE A 134 11.29 9.89 1.34
CA ILE A 134 9.92 9.50 1.58
C ILE A 134 9.65 9.82 3.05
N LEU A 135 9.06 10.98 3.32
CA LEU A 135 8.76 11.40 4.67
C LEU A 135 7.51 10.62 5.12
N ILE A 136 7.76 9.40 5.63
CA ILE A 136 6.76 8.54 6.25
C ILE A 136 6.38 9.20 7.56
N LYS A 137 5.45 10.16 7.50
CA LYS A 137 4.78 10.57 8.73
C LYS A 137 3.85 9.43 9.11
N PHE A 138 3.99 8.93 10.34
CA PHE A 138 2.92 8.27 11.06
C PHE A 138 1.66 9.10 10.87
N VAL A 139 0.77 8.65 9.99
CA VAL A 139 -0.62 8.99 10.19
C VAL A 139 -1.01 8.06 11.33
N LYS A 140 -0.90 8.56 12.57
CA LYS A 140 -1.82 8.14 13.63
C LYS A 140 -3.18 8.54 13.09
N ASN A 141 -3.72 7.70 12.23
CA ASN A 141 -5.01 7.95 11.66
C ASN A 141 -5.96 7.68 12.82
N TYR A 142 -6.30 8.77 13.49
CA TYR A 142 -7.67 9.06 13.87
C TYR A 142 -8.56 9.06 12.60
N MET A 143 -8.47 7.99 11.79
CA MET A 143 -9.55 7.56 10.92
C MET A 143 -10.65 7.28 11.89
N THR A 144 -11.58 8.24 11.88
CA THR A 144 -12.68 8.36 12.78
C THR A 144 -13.31 6.98 12.99
N ARG A 145 -13.70 6.71 14.23
CA ARG A 145 -14.37 5.48 14.68
C ARG A 145 -15.42 4.87 13.71
N PRO A 146 -16.13 5.60 12.81
CA PRO A 146 -17.10 4.95 11.92
C PRO A 146 -16.52 3.94 10.93
N ALA A 147 -15.27 4.08 10.48
CA ALA A 147 -14.72 3.23 9.41
C ALA A 147 -14.37 1.81 9.88
N ILE A 148 -14.01 1.65 11.16
CA ILE A 148 -13.78 0.32 11.75
C ILE A 148 -15.13 -0.31 12.12
N GLN A 149 -16.10 0.46 12.61
CA GLN A 149 -17.45 -0.04 12.96
C GLN A 149 -18.16 -0.72 11.77
N ALA A 150 -17.91 -0.25 10.54
CA ALA A 150 -18.48 -0.83 9.33
C ALA A 150 -17.82 -2.15 8.88
N MET A 151 -16.60 -2.47 9.36
CA MET A 151 -15.88 -3.69 8.97
C MET A 151 -16.06 -4.87 9.94
N ILE A 152 -16.62 -4.67 11.13
CA ILE A 152 -16.74 -5.73 12.16
C ILE A 152 -18.15 -6.32 12.32
N GLY A 153 -19.18 -5.79 11.67
CA GLY A 153 -20.53 -6.37 11.74
C GLY A 153 -21.14 -6.49 13.15
N GLU A 154 -20.56 -5.84 14.17
CA GLU A 154 -21.12 -5.84 15.51
C GLU A 154 -22.19 -4.75 15.62
N LYS A 155 -23.45 -5.17 15.84
CA LYS A 155 -24.51 -4.29 16.31
C LYS A 155 -24.06 -3.64 17.62
N ALA A 156 -24.17 -2.31 17.69
CA ALA A 156 -24.01 -1.60 18.96
C ALA A 156 -25.01 -2.13 20.00
N PRO A 157 -24.59 -2.44 21.23
CA PRO A 157 -25.53 -2.82 22.28
C PRO A 157 -26.23 -1.56 22.80
N GLY A 158 -27.57 -1.58 22.72
CA GLY A 158 -28.44 -0.67 23.48
C GLY A 158 -28.87 0.60 22.74
N MET A 159 -29.99 0.50 22.02
CA MET A 159 -31.00 1.57 21.91
C MET A 159 -32.36 0.88 21.82
N THR A 160 -33.01 0.75 22.98
CA THR A 160 -34.48 0.77 23.08
C THR A 160 -34.91 2.22 23.07
#